data_AF-A0A850RJM7-F1
#
_entry.id   AF-A0A850RJM7-F1
#
_cell.length_a   1.000
_cell.length_b   1.000
_cell.length_c   1.000
_cell.angle_alpha   90.00
_cell.angle_beta   90.00
_cell.angle_gamma   90.00
#
_symmetry.space_group_name_H-M   'P 1'
#
loop_
_entity.id
_entity.type
_entity.pdbx_description
1 polymer ?
#
loop_
_entity_poly.entity_id
_entity_poly.type
_entity_poly.pdbx_seq_one_letter_code
_entity_poly.pdbx_strand_id
1 'polypeptide(L)'
;MPILAPDIEPAVETFIARWSSGASHGGNERANLQMFILELCALLDLPPPDPAGSEHSDNAYVFERKLIERFADGGQTTRAVDCYRRGCFILEGKDTGKRTGSGGWDTAIVKARQQSENYIRCLPPDEGRPPFIVIVDVGRAFTLYAEFSRSGGHYVAFPDACHVPGDCAQMLRKTMCRVDPTPTITATESHTRYSAHPAR
;
A
#
# COMPACT_ATOMS: atom_id res chain seq x y z
N MET A 1 -16.53 -17.02 -12.64
CA MET A 1 -15.52 -16.19 -13.34
C MET A 1 -16.23 -14.94 -13.82
N PRO A 2 -16.10 -13.77 -13.17
CA PRO A 2 -16.65 -12.55 -13.76
C PRO A 2 -15.79 -12.21 -14.97
N ILE A 3 -16.42 -12.15 -16.13
CA ILE A 3 -15.82 -11.73 -17.39
C ILE A 3 -15.48 -10.24 -17.20
N LEU A 4 -14.19 -9.92 -17.20
CA LEU A 4 -13.73 -8.53 -17.27
C LEU A 4 -14.39 -7.86 -18.48
N ALA A 5 -14.80 -6.58 -18.35
CA ALA A 5 -15.41 -5.85 -19.46
C ALA A 5 -14.54 -5.97 -20.73
N PRO A 6 -15.13 -6.21 -21.92
CA PRO A 6 -14.39 -6.63 -23.12
C PRO A 6 -13.29 -5.68 -23.58
N ASP A 7 -13.26 -4.44 -23.09
CA ASP A 7 -12.32 -3.40 -23.47
C ASP A 7 -11.15 -3.20 -22.49
N ILE A 8 -11.06 -3.96 -21.39
CA ILE A 8 -10.00 -3.74 -20.38
C ILE A 8 -8.64 -4.34 -20.81
N GLU A 9 -8.63 -5.48 -21.49
CA GLU A 9 -7.39 -6.19 -21.83
C GLU A 9 -6.46 -5.34 -22.72
N PRO A 10 -6.92 -4.70 -23.82
CA PRO A 10 -6.08 -3.80 -24.60
C PRO A 10 -5.56 -2.59 -23.80
N ALA A 11 -6.37 -2.07 -22.88
CA ALA A 11 -5.99 -0.96 -22.01
C ALA A 11 -4.92 -1.37 -20.99
N VAL A 12 -5.03 -2.57 -20.43
CA VAL A 12 -4.03 -3.19 -19.54
C VAL A 12 -2.71 -3.38 -20.28
N GLU A 13 -2.73 -3.96 -21.49
CA GLU A 13 -1.51 -4.15 -22.30
C GLU A 13 -0.85 -2.82 -22.66
N THR A 14 -1.64 -1.80 -23.00
CA THR A 14 -1.13 -0.43 -23.28
C THR A 14 -0.45 0.17 -22.04
N PHE A 15 -1.07 0.03 -20.87
CA PHE A 15 -0.52 0.49 -19.60
C PHE A 15 0.79 -0.24 -19.26
N ILE A 16 0.80 -1.58 -19.36
CA ILE A 16 1.99 -2.40 -19.11
C ILE A 16 3.11 -2.02 -20.08
N ALA A 17 2.83 -1.89 -21.37
CA ALA A 17 3.83 -1.51 -22.38
C ALA A 17 4.49 -0.17 -22.02
N ARG A 18 3.69 0.86 -21.72
CA ARG A 18 4.20 2.18 -21.37
C ARG A 18 5.14 2.16 -20.17
N TRP A 19 4.76 1.49 -19.09
CA TRP A 19 5.48 1.54 -17.83
C TRP A 19 6.60 0.49 -17.70
N SER A 20 6.56 -0.60 -18.47
CA SER A 20 7.60 -1.64 -18.48
C SER A 20 8.77 -1.34 -19.44
N SER A 21 8.54 -0.60 -20.54
CA SER A 21 9.51 -0.51 -21.64
C SER A 21 10.33 0.78 -21.70
N GLY A 22 10.10 1.79 -20.85
CA GLY A 22 10.89 3.01 -20.96
C GLY A 22 10.67 4.18 -19.99
N ALA A 23 9.64 4.16 -19.14
CA ALA A 23 9.41 5.25 -18.20
C ALA A 23 10.28 5.15 -16.93
N SER A 24 10.61 3.94 -16.47
CA SER A 24 11.32 3.65 -15.22
C SER A 24 12.81 3.34 -15.47
N HIS A 25 13.69 4.33 -15.36
CA HIS A 25 15.15 4.17 -15.59
C HIS A 25 16.01 4.54 -14.38
N GLY A 26 15.38 4.73 -13.20
CA GLY A 26 16.06 5.21 -12.01
C GLY A 26 16.38 6.72 -12.07
N GLY A 27 16.02 7.45 -11.01
CA GLY A 27 16.38 8.87 -10.84
C GLY A 27 15.26 9.89 -10.96
N ASN A 28 14.07 9.51 -11.46
CA ASN A 28 12.87 10.36 -11.53
C ASN A 28 11.70 9.78 -10.71
N GLU A 29 12.02 9.13 -9.59
CA GLU A 29 11.11 8.30 -8.77
C GLU A 29 9.75 8.97 -8.52
N ARG A 30 9.76 10.23 -8.05
CA ARG A 30 8.55 10.94 -7.61
C ARG A 30 7.62 11.35 -8.74
N ALA A 31 8.17 11.85 -9.85
CA ALA A 31 7.38 12.29 -11.01
C ALA A 31 6.74 11.08 -11.71
N ASN A 32 7.51 10.00 -11.86
CA ASN A 32 7.04 8.75 -12.45
C ASN A 32 5.95 8.11 -11.58
N LEU A 33 6.11 8.13 -10.25
CA LEU A 33 5.12 7.55 -9.34
C LEU A 33 3.74 8.20 -9.45
N GLN A 34 3.66 9.54 -9.35
CA GLN A 34 2.35 10.20 -9.33
C GLN A 34 1.58 9.96 -10.64
N MET A 35 2.27 10.08 -11.78
CA MET A 35 1.67 9.79 -13.08
C MET A 35 1.25 8.32 -13.20
N PHE A 36 2.07 7.38 -12.74
CA PHE A 36 1.75 5.95 -12.73
C PHE A 36 0.50 5.65 -11.89
N ILE A 37 0.38 6.24 -10.70
CA ILE A 37 -0.77 6.04 -9.82
C ILE A 37 -2.05 6.65 -10.40
N LEU A 38 -1.98 7.84 -11.02
CA LEU A 38 -3.13 8.45 -11.69
C LEU A 38 -3.63 7.60 -12.86
N GLU A 39 -2.72 7.10 -13.69
CA GLU A 39 -3.07 6.23 -14.82
C GLU A 39 -3.60 4.88 -14.35
N LEU A 40 -3.06 4.33 -13.25
CA LEU A 40 -3.57 3.11 -12.64
C LEU A 40 -4.99 3.31 -12.08
N CYS A 41 -5.26 4.44 -11.43
CA CYS A 41 -6.61 4.75 -10.94
C CYS A 41 -7.59 4.82 -12.10
N ALA A 42 -7.22 5.49 -13.21
CA ALA A 42 -8.05 5.55 -14.41
C ALA A 42 -8.30 4.15 -15.02
N LEU A 43 -7.25 3.32 -15.15
CA LEU A 43 -7.35 1.95 -15.67
C LEU A 43 -8.28 1.07 -14.81
N LEU A 44 -8.22 1.25 -13.48
CA LEU A 44 -9.01 0.47 -12.53
C LEU A 44 -10.39 1.06 -12.24
N ASP A 45 -10.75 2.19 -12.85
CA ASP A 45 -11.97 2.96 -12.56
C ASP A 45 -12.09 3.35 -11.07
N LEU A 46 -11.01 3.94 -10.54
CA LEU A 46 -10.90 4.38 -9.16
C LEU A 46 -10.82 5.90 -9.06
N PRO A 47 -11.35 6.49 -7.98
CA PRO A 47 -11.11 7.90 -7.71
C PRO A 47 -9.60 8.13 -7.56
N PRO A 48 -9.04 9.19 -8.18
CA PRO A 48 -7.65 9.57 -7.97
C PRO A 48 -7.46 10.23 -6.59
N PRO A 49 -6.21 10.38 -6.10
CA PRO A 49 -5.92 11.25 -4.96
C PRO A 49 -6.31 12.70 -5.23
N ASP A 50 -6.79 13.39 -4.20
CA ASP A 50 -7.14 14.81 -4.23
C ASP A 50 -5.87 15.70 -4.24
N PRO A 51 -5.97 16.96 -4.72
CA PRO A 51 -4.95 17.96 -4.51
C PRO A 51 -4.69 18.18 -3.01
N ALA A 52 -3.42 18.32 -2.62
CA ALA A 52 -3.08 18.59 -1.23
C ALA A 52 -3.53 20.00 -0.80
N GLY A 53 -4.36 20.08 0.24
CA GLY A 53 -4.78 21.32 0.88
C GLY A 53 -3.79 21.81 1.95
N SER A 54 -3.95 23.06 2.39
CA SER A 54 -3.13 23.65 3.47
C SER A 54 -3.41 23.04 4.84
N GLU A 55 -4.66 22.62 5.09
CA GLU A 55 -5.07 22.01 6.35
C GLU A 55 -4.79 20.51 6.38
N HIS A 56 -4.21 20.04 7.48
CA HIS A 56 -3.85 18.63 7.59
C HIS A 56 -5.07 17.71 7.64
N SER A 57 -6.20 18.13 8.21
CA SER A 57 -7.43 17.34 8.32
C SER A 57 -8.05 16.96 6.98
N ASP A 58 -7.84 17.79 5.96
CA ASP A 58 -8.53 17.69 4.67
C ASP A 58 -7.81 16.72 3.72
N ASN A 59 -6.57 16.41 4.04
CA ASN A 59 -5.67 15.58 3.24
C ASN A 59 -5.88 14.08 3.50
N ALA A 60 -7.12 13.62 3.30
CA ALA A 60 -7.55 12.24 3.58
C ALA A 60 -7.15 11.25 2.48
N TYR A 61 -7.03 11.68 1.23
CA TYR A 61 -6.47 10.88 0.14
C TYR A 61 -5.65 11.77 -0.79
N VAL A 62 -4.34 11.87 -0.57
CA VAL A 62 -3.49 12.84 -1.28
C VAL A 62 -2.12 12.28 -1.62
N PHE A 63 -1.48 12.88 -2.61
CA PHE A 63 -0.04 12.76 -2.77
C PHE A 63 0.70 13.66 -1.77
N GLU A 64 1.95 13.32 -1.48
CA GLU A 64 2.89 14.15 -0.72
C GLU A 64 2.40 14.57 0.68
N ARG A 65 1.69 13.67 1.36
CA ARG A 65 1.12 13.92 2.70
C ARG A 65 2.21 14.32 3.70
N LYS A 66 2.20 15.58 4.13
CA LYS A 66 3.14 16.12 5.12
C LYS A 66 2.86 15.56 6.51
N LEU A 67 3.90 15.04 7.16
CA LEU A 67 3.92 14.54 8.53
C LEU A 67 5.10 15.15 9.28
N ILE A 68 4.92 15.36 10.59
CA ILE A 68 5.96 15.88 11.48
C ILE A 68 6.59 14.69 12.20
N GLU A 69 7.86 14.42 11.88
CA GLU A 69 8.69 13.47 12.60
C GLU A 69 9.36 14.19 13.77
N ARG A 70 9.19 13.66 14.98
CA ARG A 70 9.73 14.24 16.23
C ARG A 70 10.87 13.34 16.73
N PHE A 71 11.98 13.95 17.11
CA PHE A 71 13.17 13.27 17.60
C PHE A 71 13.28 13.34 19.13
N ALA A 72 14.04 12.41 19.72
CA ALA A 72 14.17 12.29 21.18
C ALA A 72 14.86 13.51 21.83
N ASP A 73 15.67 14.24 21.07
CA ASP A 73 16.33 15.49 21.49
C ASP A 73 15.40 16.72 21.44
N GLY A 74 14.12 16.53 21.09
CA GLY A 74 13.14 17.60 20.91
C GLY A 74 13.14 18.22 19.51
N GLY A 75 14.08 17.82 18.64
CA GLY A 75 14.11 18.24 17.24
C GLY A 75 12.91 17.72 16.45
N GLN A 76 12.60 18.40 15.35
CA GLN A 76 11.50 17.99 14.46
C GLN A 76 11.89 18.22 13.00
N THR A 77 11.37 17.37 12.12
CA THR A 77 11.48 17.56 10.67
C THR A 77 10.14 17.24 10.00
N THR A 78 9.84 17.96 8.92
CA THR A 78 8.67 17.66 8.09
C THR A 78 9.09 16.70 6.99
N ARG A 79 8.40 15.57 6.90
CA ARG A 79 8.53 14.59 5.82
C ARG A 79 7.23 14.51 5.04
N ALA A 80 7.29 14.02 3.81
CA ALA A 80 6.11 13.80 2.98
C ALA A 80 6.04 12.33 2.58
N VAL A 81 4.91 11.68 2.90
CA VAL A 81 4.56 10.36 2.36
C VAL A 81 4.21 10.52 0.89
N ASP A 82 4.69 9.65 0.02
CA ASP A 82 4.45 9.79 -1.43
C ASP A 82 2.96 9.77 -1.77
N CYS A 83 2.18 8.82 -1.24
CA CYS A 83 0.73 8.83 -1.30
C CYS A 83 0.11 8.24 -0.04
N TYR A 84 -0.95 8.88 0.46
CA TYR A 84 -1.63 8.48 1.68
C TYR A 84 -3.12 8.44 1.46
N ARG A 85 -3.78 7.38 1.94
CA ARG A 85 -5.22 7.32 2.08
C ARG A 85 -5.59 6.93 3.50
N ARG A 86 -6.22 7.85 4.24
CA ARG A 86 -6.63 7.70 5.63
C ARG A 86 -7.44 6.42 5.82
N GLY A 87 -7.07 5.67 6.84
CA GLY A 87 -7.71 4.39 7.18
C GLY A 87 -7.50 3.26 6.16
N CYS A 88 -6.76 3.47 5.08
CA CYS A 88 -6.56 2.49 4.01
C CYS A 88 -5.09 2.09 3.88
N PHE A 89 -4.23 3.02 3.46
CA PHE A 89 -2.83 2.72 3.19
C PHE A 89 -1.90 3.92 3.34
N ILE A 90 -0.63 3.63 3.60
CA ILE A 90 0.49 4.48 3.18
C ILE A 90 1.16 3.81 1.98
N LEU A 91 1.51 4.62 0.98
CA LEU A 91 2.18 4.18 -0.23
C LEU A 91 3.52 4.91 -0.39
N GLU A 92 4.58 4.12 -0.57
CA GLU A 92 5.94 4.59 -0.84
C GLU A 92 6.35 4.16 -2.25
N GLY A 93 6.79 5.13 -3.05
CA GLY A 93 7.28 4.87 -4.40
C GLY A 93 8.77 4.60 -4.46
N LYS A 94 9.16 3.76 -5.41
CA LYS A 94 10.52 3.49 -5.84
C LYS A 94 10.55 3.38 -7.36
N ASP A 95 11.66 3.78 -7.97
CA ASP A 95 11.97 3.46 -9.37
C ASP A 95 13.37 2.86 -9.34
N THR A 96 13.45 1.59 -8.91
CA THR A 96 14.74 1.00 -8.56
C THR A 96 15.61 0.72 -9.77
N GLY A 97 15.00 0.57 -10.96
CA GLY A 97 15.65 0.07 -12.18
C GLY A 97 16.20 -1.36 -12.05
N LYS A 98 15.94 -2.06 -10.94
CA LYS A 98 16.54 -3.37 -10.62
C LYS A 98 15.62 -4.51 -11.02
N ARG A 99 16.17 -5.71 -11.20
CA ARG A 99 15.36 -6.93 -11.38
C ARG A 99 14.66 -7.26 -10.06
N THR A 100 13.35 -7.49 -10.12
CA THR A 100 12.55 -8.02 -9.00
C THR A 100 13.21 -9.27 -8.42
N GLY A 101 13.27 -9.38 -7.09
CA GLY A 101 13.92 -10.48 -6.37
C GLY A 101 15.45 -10.53 -6.49
N SER A 102 16.10 -9.45 -6.96
CA SER A 102 17.55 -9.30 -6.78
C SER A 102 17.84 -8.75 -5.39
N GLY A 103 19.00 -9.09 -4.79
CA GLY A 103 19.33 -8.61 -3.44
C GLY A 103 19.37 -7.07 -3.32
N GLY A 104 19.73 -6.38 -4.40
CA GLY A 104 19.68 -4.92 -4.47
C GLY A 104 18.26 -4.36 -4.51
N TRP A 105 17.29 -5.11 -5.07
CA TRP A 105 15.87 -4.79 -5.06
C TRP A 105 15.28 -5.09 -3.68
N ASP A 106 15.54 -6.27 -3.10
CA ASP A 106 15.07 -6.64 -1.77
C ASP A 106 15.50 -5.62 -0.71
N THR A 107 16.76 -5.18 -0.77
CA THR A 107 17.28 -4.13 0.14
C THR A 107 16.52 -2.81 -0.01
N ALA A 108 16.12 -2.44 -1.23
CA ALA A 108 15.36 -1.21 -1.48
C ALA A 108 13.94 -1.33 -0.92
N ILE A 109 13.27 -2.47 -1.12
CA ILE A 109 11.93 -2.75 -0.59
C ILE A 109 11.93 -2.77 0.95
N VAL A 110 12.91 -3.41 1.59
CA VAL A 110 13.02 -3.42 3.06
C VAL A 110 13.21 -2.00 3.62
N LYS A 111 14.05 -1.18 2.98
CA LYS A 111 14.23 0.22 3.39
C LYS A 111 12.96 1.05 3.22
N ALA A 112 12.26 0.88 2.10
CA ALA A 112 11.00 1.56 1.82
C ALA A 112 9.92 1.18 2.85
N ARG A 113 9.83 -0.10 3.23
CA ARG A 113 8.94 -0.54 4.31
C ARG A 113 9.26 0.16 5.63
N GLN A 114 10.54 0.17 6.04
CA GLN A 114 10.95 0.81 7.29
C GLN A 114 10.60 2.29 7.32
N GLN A 115 10.77 2.97 6.18
CA GLN A 115 10.39 4.37 6.00
C GLN A 115 8.88 4.56 6.16
N SER A 116 8.05 3.71 5.54
CA SER A 116 6.59 3.74 5.72
C SER A 116 6.17 3.49 7.18
N GLU A 117 6.79 2.54 7.87
CA GLU A 117 6.53 2.30 9.30
C GLU A 117 6.85 3.53 10.16
N ASN A 118 7.92 4.26 9.84
CA ASN A 118 8.25 5.52 10.53
C ASN A 118 7.18 6.60 10.27
N TYR A 119 6.68 6.72 9.04
CA TYR A 119 5.58 7.62 8.73
C TYR A 119 4.29 7.27 9.47
N ILE A 120 3.95 5.98 9.56
CA ILE A 120 2.77 5.50 10.30
C ILE A 120 2.82 5.94 11.76
N ARG A 121 4.00 5.94 12.40
CA ARG A 121 4.19 6.42 13.78
C ARG A 121 3.97 7.93 13.92
N CYS A 122 4.18 8.69 12.85
CA CYS A 122 4.03 10.15 12.83
C CYS A 122 2.59 10.59 12.52
N LEU A 123 1.67 9.67 12.18
CA LEU A 123 0.27 9.99 11.92
C LEU A 123 -0.43 10.50 13.20
N PRO A 124 -1.34 11.48 13.09
CA PRO A 124 -2.17 11.91 14.21
C PRO A 124 -2.91 10.71 14.85
N PRO A 125 -3.02 10.64 16.18
CA PRO A 125 -3.66 9.49 16.85
C PRO A 125 -5.14 9.29 16.47
N ASP A 126 -5.86 10.38 16.24
CA ASP A 126 -7.28 10.43 15.86
C ASP A 126 -7.55 9.91 14.43
N GLU A 127 -6.55 9.89 13.55
CA GLU A 127 -6.66 9.28 12.22
C GLU A 127 -6.54 7.74 12.25
N GLY A 128 -6.07 7.18 13.37
CA GLY A 128 -5.72 5.76 13.50
C GLY A 128 -4.52 5.36 12.63
N ARG A 129 -4.28 4.05 12.48
CA ARG A 129 -3.20 3.52 11.63
C ARG A 129 -3.77 2.83 10.39
N PRO A 130 -3.15 2.99 9.21
CA PRO A 130 -3.64 2.33 8.00
C PRO A 130 -3.38 0.81 8.09
N PRO A 131 -4.31 -0.04 7.66
CA PRO A 131 -4.11 -1.49 7.67
C PRO A 131 -3.05 -1.97 6.66
N PHE A 132 -2.70 -1.17 5.66
CA PHE A 132 -1.74 -1.54 4.62
C PHE A 132 -0.57 -0.57 4.48
N ILE A 133 0.60 -1.14 4.18
CA ILE A 133 1.72 -0.45 3.53
C ILE A 133 1.80 -0.97 2.11
N VAL A 134 1.88 -0.07 1.13
CA VAL A 134 2.07 -0.39 -0.28
C VAL A 134 3.40 0.17 -0.72
N ILE A 135 4.26 -0.68 -1.28
CA ILE A 135 5.51 -0.24 -1.92
C ILE A 135 5.35 -0.46 -3.40
N VAL A 136 5.56 0.60 -4.17
CA VAL A 136 5.44 0.57 -5.63
C VAL A 136 6.82 0.72 -6.23
N ASP A 137 7.32 -0.33 -6.88
CA ASP A 137 8.43 -0.21 -7.82
C ASP A 137 7.83 0.05 -9.21
N VAL A 138 7.86 1.31 -9.64
CA VAL A 138 7.08 1.82 -10.76
C VAL A 138 7.30 0.97 -12.02
N GLY A 139 6.19 0.52 -12.63
CA GLY A 139 6.21 -0.32 -13.83
C GLY A 139 6.73 -1.75 -13.62
N ARG A 140 7.06 -2.16 -12.38
CA ARG A 140 7.68 -3.46 -12.10
C ARG A 140 6.94 -4.28 -11.06
N ALA A 141 6.63 -3.73 -9.89
CA ALA A 141 6.08 -4.50 -8.79
C ALA A 141 5.29 -3.67 -7.79
N PHE A 142 4.30 -4.32 -7.17
CA PHE A 142 3.67 -3.88 -5.92
C PHE A 142 4.02 -4.88 -4.83
N THR A 143 4.59 -4.39 -3.73
CA THR A 143 4.79 -5.17 -2.51
C THR A 143 3.86 -4.66 -1.43
N LEU A 144 3.10 -5.55 -0.83
CA LEU A 144 2.10 -5.21 0.17
C LEU A 144 2.51 -5.76 1.53
N TYR A 145 2.26 -4.97 2.57
CA TYR A 145 2.32 -5.42 3.95
C TYR A 145 1.05 -5.04 4.67
N ALA A 146 0.61 -5.86 5.61
CA ALA A 146 -0.62 -5.66 6.37
C ALA A 146 -0.39 -5.74 7.88
N GLU A 147 -1.15 -4.92 8.62
CA GLU A 147 -1.27 -4.95 10.07
C GLU A 147 -2.73 -4.64 10.41
N PHE A 148 -3.56 -5.68 10.48
CA PHE A 148 -5.02 -5.52 10.54
C PHE A 148 -5.54 -5.04 11.90
N SER A 149 -4.76 -5.12 12.98
CA SER A 149 -5.16 -4.54 14.28
C SER A 149 -5.16 -3.01 14.25
N ARG A 150 -4.46 -2.41 13.28
CA ARG A 150 -4.31 -0.95 13.12
C ARG A 150 -3.74 -0.28 14.38
N SER A 151 -2.91 -1.02 15.10
CA SER A 151 -2.13 -0.51 16.23
C SER A 151 -0.91 0.28 15.75
N GLY A 152 -0.48 0.07 14.51
CA GLY A 152 0.79 0.60 14.01
C GLY A 152 1.99 -0.23 14.50
N GLY A 153 1.73 -1.48 14.88
CA GLY A 153 2.71 -2.47 15.29
C GLY A 153 3.48 -3.05 14.09
N HIS A 154 3.61 -4.38 14.05
CA HIS A 154 4.43 -5.05 13.04
C HIS A 154 3.62 -5.39 11.78
N TYR A 155 3.95 -4.73 10.67
CA TYR A 155 3.38 -5.03 9.36
C TYR A 155 4.03 -6.30 8.78
N VAL A 156 3.26 -7.24 8.25
CA VAL A 156 3.78 -8.49 7.67
C VAL A 156 3.48 -8.55 6.18
N ALA A 157 4.29 -9.28 5.40
CA ALA A 157 4.07 -9.39 3.96
C ALA A 157 2.67 -9.93 3.67
N PHE A 158 1.98 -9.32 2.69
CA PHE A 158 0.60 -9.64 2.36
C PHE A 158 0.41 -9.77 0.83
N PRO A 159 -0.35 -10.76 0.33
CA PRO A 159 -0.87 -11.91 1.08
C PRO A 159 0.34 -12.75 1.54
N ASP A 160 0.17 -13.64 2.53
CA ASP A 160 1.26 -14.52 2.96
C ASP A 160 2.01 -15.08 1.74
N ALA A 161 3.34 -15.16 1.79
CA ALA A 161 4.21 -15.51 0.66
C ALA A 161 3.90 -16.90 0.01
N CYS A 162 2.94 -17.64 0.57
CA CYS A 162 2.40 -18.89 0.02
C CYS A 162 1.31 -18.70 -1.05
N HIS A 163 0.84 -17.48 -1.33
CA HIS A 163 -0.15 -17.26 -2.39
C HIS A 163 0.48 -16.93 -3.75
N VAL A 164 0.10 -17.71 -4.75
CA VAL A 164 0.47 -17.60 -6.18
C VAL A 164 0.27 -16.18 -6.76
N PRO A 165 1.14 -15.74 -7.69
CA PRO A 165 0.96 -14.49 -8.43
C PRO A 165 -0.25 -14.61 -9.36
N GLY A 166 -1.38 -14.09 -8.92
CA GLY A 166 -2.62 -14.23 -9.69
C GLY A 166 -3.82 -13.49 -9.13
N ASP A 167 -3.65 -12.32 -8.51
CA ASP A 167 -4.68 -11.26 -8.53
C ASP A 167 -4.18 -9.90 -7.97
N CYS A 168 -3.06 -9.39 -8.49
CA CYS A 168 -2.53 -8.08 -8.07
C CYS A 168 -3.57 -6.96 -8.28
N ALA A 169 -4.36 -7.02 -9.35
CA ALA A 169 -5.40 -6.03 -9.66
C ALA A 169 -6.54 -6.07 -8.64
N GLN A 170 -7.07 -7.23 -8.26
CA GLN A 170 -8.11 -7.31 -7.23
C GLN A 170 -7.58 -6.95 -5.85
N MET A 171 -6.31 -7.26 -5.55
CA MET A 171 -5.70 -6.87 -4.28
C MET A 171 -5.45 -5.35 -4.20
N LEU A 172 -4.99 -4.74 -5.29
CA LEU A 172 -4.88 -3.28 -5.41
C LEU A 172 -6.25 -2.62 -5.34
N ARG A 173 -7.26 -3.15 -6.05
CA ARG A 173 -8.65 -2.69 -5.93
C ARG A 173 -9.14 -2.81 -4.48
N LYS A 174 -8.97 -3.93 -3.79
CA LYS A 174 -9.37 -4.05 -2.37
C LYS A 174 -8.65 -3.05 -1.45
N THR A 175 -7.40 -2.75 -1.73
CA THR A 175 -6.58 -1.79 -0.95
C THR A 175 -6.96 -0.34 -1.25
N MET A 176 -7.21 -0.03 -2.52
CA MET A 176 -7.49 1.32 -3.02
C MET A 176 -8.98 1.68 -3.04
N CYS A 177 -9.90 0.71 -3.00
CA CYS A 177 -11.35 0.94 -3.02
C CYS A 177 -11.98 1.03 -1.63
N ARG A 178 -11.25 0.78 -0.52
CA ARG A 178 -11.87 0.69 0.81
C ARG A 178 -12.34 2.07 1.29
N VAL A 179 -13.51 2.49 0.84
CA VAL A 179 -14.39 3.45 1.49
C VAL A 179 -15.20 2.62 2.48
N ASP A 180 -14.69 2.45 3.71
CA ASP A 180 -15.47 2.30 4.95
C ASP A 180 -14.58 1.84 6.11
N PRO A 181 -14.60 2.53 7.27
CA PRO A 181 -13.74 2.23 8.41
C PRO A 181 -14.36 1.18 9.33
N THR A 182 -14.61 -0.06 8.87
CA THR A 182 -14.80 -1.20 9.80
C THR A 182 -14.58 -2.55 9.12
N PRO A 183 -13.67 -3.41 9.61
CA PRO A 183 -13.80 -4.85 9.44
C PRO A 183 -14.52 -5.43 10.67
N THR A 184 -15.81 -5.75 10.54
CA THR A 184 -16.43 -6.73 11.46
C THR A 184 -15.82 -8.09 11.15
N ILE A 185 -14.89 -8.52 11.99
CA ILE A 185 -14.40 -9.90 12.00
C ILE A 185 -15.52 -10.74 12.60
N THR A 186 -16.35 -11.36 11.77
CA THR A 186 -17.08 -12.56 12.20
C THR A 186 -16.08 -13.69 12.30
N ALA A 187 -15.61 -13.94 13.53
CA ALA A 187 -14.93 -15.16 13.88
C ALA A 187 -15.92 -16.32 13.70
N THR A 188 -15.76 -17.10 12.63
CA THR A 188 -16.35 -18.44 12.57
C THR A 188 -15.62 -19.32 13.58
N GLU A 189 -16.33 -19.69 14.64
CA GLU A 189 -15.92 -20.69 15.61
C GLU A 189 -15.60 -22.01 14.91
N SER A 190 -14.32 -22.41 14.91
CA SER A 190 -13.94 -23.80 14.67
C SER A 190 -13.93 -24.53 16.00
N HIS A 191 -15.01 -25.27 16.23
CA HIS A 191 -15.15 -26.34 17.21
C HIS A 191 -13.91 -27.27 17.20
N THR A 192 -13.21 -27.38 18.32
CA THR A 192 -12.37 -28.55 18.61
C THR A 192 -12.78 -29.11 19.96
N ARG A 193 -13.32 -30.32 19.92
CA ARG A 193 -13.81 -31.09 21.08
C ARG A 193 -12.67 -31.34 22.06
N TYR A 194 -12.85 -30.94 23.31
CA TYR A 194 -12.09 -31.46 24.44
C TYR A 194 -12.87 -32.66 25.00
N SER A 195 -12.41 -33.88 24.72
CA SER A 195 -12.92 -35.08 25.43
C SER A 195 -12.29 -35.13 26.81
N ALA A 196 -13.07 -34.78 27.84
CA ALA A 196 -12.74 -35.09 29.22
C ALA A 196 -13.02 -36.57 29.50
N HIS A 197 -12.00 -37.28 30.01
CA HIS A 197 -12.12 -38.62 30.58
C HIS A 197 -12.72 -38.51 31.99
N PRO A 198 -13.75 -39.28 32.37
CA PRO A 198 -14.24 -39.26 33.74
C PRO A 198 -13.34 -40.11 34.64
N ALA A 199 -13.03 -39.56 35.81
CA ALA A 199 -12.36 -40.23 36.90
C ALA A 199 -13.19 -41.42 37.43
N ARG A 200 -12.48 -42.50 37.80
CA ARG A 200 -12.89 -43.48 38.80
C ARG A 200 -11.75 -43.68 39.77
#